data_AF-A0ABD0MMN3-F1
#
_entry.id   AF-A0ABD0MMN3-F1
#
_cell.length_a   1.000
_cell.length_b   1.000
_cell.length_c   1.000
_cell.angle_alpha   90.00
_cell.angle_beta   90.00
_cell.angle_gamma   90.00
#
_symmetry.space_group_name_H-M   'P 1'
#
loop_
_entity.id
_entity.type
_entity.pdbx_description
1 polymer ?
#
loop_
_entity_poly.entity_id
_entity_poly.type
_entity_poly.pdbx_seq_one_letter_code
_entity_poly.pdbx_strand_id
1 'polypeptide(L)'
;ACDLTLDTNTANEYLILSDENRKVTRVDEQQSYPDHPDRFDWYCEVLSVESLTGRCYWETEWSGDYVRISVSYKEIKRKGESYD
;
A
#
# COMPACT_ATOMS: atom_id res chain seq x y z
N ALA A 1 -2.93 16.64 -11.31
CA ALA A 1 -3.09 15.35 -10.62
C ALA A 1 -1.71 14.83 -10.27
N CYS A 2 -1.60 14.04 -9.22
CA CYS A 2 -0.38 13.35 -8.83
C CYS A 2 -0.46 11.92 -9.36
N ASP A 3 0.57 11.50 -10.08
CA ASP A 3 0.70 10.11 -10.48
C ASP A 3 1.40 9.35 -9.36
N LEU A 4 0.67 8.43 -8.74
CA LEU A 4 1.15 7.60 -7.65
C LEU A 4 1.39 6.19 -8.15
N THR A 5 2.54 5.63 -7.76
CA THR A 5 2.89 4.23 -8.02
C THR A 5 3.06 3.51 -6.70
N LEU A 6 2.51 2.30 -6.60
CA LEU A 6 2.55 1.51 -5.36
C LEU A 6 3.94 0.90 -5.17
N ASP A 7 4.48 1.03 -3.95
CA ASP A 7 5.80 0.53 -3.59
C ASP A 7 5.73 -0.95 -3.17
N THR A 8 6.31 -1.81 -4.01
CA THR A 8 6.41 -3.26 -3.79
C THR A 8 7.18 -3.62 -2.52
N ASN A 9 8.05 -2.76 -2.01
CA ASN A 9 8.79 -2.99 -0.77
C ASN A 9 7.92 -2.78 0.49
N THR A 10 6.82 -2.03 0.35
CA THR A 10 5.89 -1.78 1.46
C THR A 10 4.72 -2.75 1.45
N ALA A 11 4.33 -3.25 0.28
CA ALA A 11 3.15 -4.09 0.10
C ALA A 11 3.16 -5.33 1.01
N ASN A 12 2.09 -5.52 1.78
CA ASN A 12 1.86 -6.75 2.52
C ASN A 12 1.85 -7.98 1.59
N GLU A 13 2.23 -9.13 2.14
CA GLU A 13 2.40 -10.37 1.37
C GLU A 13 1.09 -10.96 0.84
N TYR A 14 -0.08 -10.49 1.27
CA TYR A 14 -1.37 -10.89 0.72
C TYR A 14 -1.91 -9.91 -0.35
N LEU A 15 -1.06 -9.04 -0.87
CA LEU A 15 -1.38 -8.11 -1.94
C LEU A 15 -0.62 -8.46 -3.23
N ILE A 16 -1.32 -8.40 -4.36
CA ILE A 16 -0.71 -8.44 -5.69
C ILE A 16 -0.78 -7.05 -6.29
N LEU A 17 0.39 -6.53 -6.68
CA LEU A 17 0.52 -5.32 -7.47
C LEU A 17 0.58 -5.67 -8.97
N SER A 18 -0.18 -4.93 -9.77
CA SER A 18 -0.30 -5.13 -11.22
C SER A 18 -0.53 -3.79 -11.92
N ASP A 19 -0.62 -3.80 -13.24
CA ASP A 19 -0.82 -2.60 -14.06
C ASP A 19 0.23 -1.52 -13.74
N GLU A 20 1.51 -1.90 -13.90
CA GLU A 20 2.66 -1.03 -13.57
C GLU A 20 2.62 -0.51 -12.13
N ASN A 21 2.18 -1.37 -11.19
CA ASN A 21 1.97 -1.06 -9.78
C ASN A 21 0.94 0.07 -9.53
N ARG A 22 -0.05 0.22 -10.41
CA ARG A 22 -1.18 1.15 -10.22
C ARG A 22 -2.43 0.46 -9.71
N LYS A 23 -2.45 -0.87 -9.72
CA LYS A 23 -3.55 -1.69 -9.22
C LYS A 23 -3.09 -2.62 -8.11
N VAL A 24 -3.87 -2.67 -7.04
CA VAL A 24 -3.71 -3.61 -5.92
C VAL A 24 -4.90 -4.56 -5.86
N THR A 25 -4.64 -5.84 -5.62
CA THR A 25 -5.66 -6.87 -5.38
C THR A 25 -5.28 -7.67 -4.15
N ARG A 26 -6.22 -7.84 -3.22
CA ARG A 26 -6.02 -8.75 -2.08
C ARG A 26 -6.29 -10.19 -2.51
N VAL A 27 -5.42 -11.09 -2.08
CA VAL A 27 -5.52 -12.54 -2.32
C VAL A 27 -5.36 -13.31 -1.00
N ASP A 28 -5.74 -14.58 -1.01
CA ASP A 28 -5.60 -15.45 0.17
C ASP A 28 -4.24 -16.14 0.22
N GLU A 29 -3.56 -16.28 -0.93
CA GLU A 29 -2.21 -16.83 -1.02
C GLU A 29 -1.15 -15.79 -0.65
N GLN A 30 -0.16 -16.23 0.14
CA GLN A 30 1.01 -15.42 0.46
C GLN A 30 1.92 -15.29 -0.77
N GLN A 31 2.22 -14.05 -1.17
CA GLN A 31 3.06 -13.70 -2.29
C GLN A 31 4.54 -13.74 -1.92
N SER A 32 5.40 -14.15 -2.87
CA SER A 32 6.85 -14.29 -2.66
C SER A 32 7.59 -12.97 -2.79
N TYR A 33 7.30 -12.01 -1.91
CA TYR A 33 8.07 -10.80 -1.83
C TYR A 33 9.36 -11.00 -1.02
N PRO A 34 10.48 -10.34 -1.39
CA PRO A 34 11.67 -10.33 -0.54
C PRO A 34 11.41 -9.67 0.82
N ASP A 35 12.06 -10.19 1.85
CA ASP A 35 12.05 -9.56 3.18
C ASP A 35 12.50 -8.11 3.09
N HIS A 36 11.73 -7.20 3.68
CA HIS A 36 12.03 -5.77 3.69
C HIS A 36 11.56 -5.12 5.00
N PRO A 37 12.36 -4.22 5.60
CA PRO A 37 11.97 -3.53 6.84
C PRO A 37 10.68 -2.70 6.68
N ASP A 38 10.47 -2.12 5.49
CA ASP A 38 9.31 -1.26 5.23
C ASP A 38 8.01 -2.03 4.88
N ARG A 39 8.08 -3.37 4.79
CA ARG A 39 6.93 -4.22 4.44
C ARG A 39 5.92 -4.29 5.57
N PHE A 40 4.64 -4.09 5.28
CA PHE A 40 3.59 -4.34 6.25
C PHE A 40 3.40 -5.84 6.50
N ASP A 41 3.35 -6.27 7.76
CA ASP A 41 3.20 -7.69 8.12
C ASP A 41 1.84 -8.05 8.73
N TRP A 42 1.08 -7.06 9.23
CA TRP A 42 -0.16 -7.31 9.97
C TRP A 42 -1.42 -7.03 9.15
N TYR A 43 -1.58 -5.80 8.64
CA TYR A 43 -2.68 -5.43 7.75
C TYR A 43 -2.26 -5.48 6.28
N CYS A 44 -3.23 -5.75 5.39
CA CYS A 44 -3.03 -5.75 3.95
C CYS A 44 -2.91 -4.32 3.39
N GLU A 45 -1.78 -3.66 3.69
CA GLU A 45 -1.50 -2.26 3.35
C GLU A 45 -0.33 -2.14 2.37
N VAL A 46 -0.29 -1.01 1.67
CA VAL A 46 0.77 -0.63 0.72
C VAL A 46 0.81 0.90 0.64
N LEU A 47 2.00 1.48 0.51
CA LEU A 47 2.19 2.91 0.27
C LEU A 47 2.62 3.19 -1.16
N SER A 48 2.52 4.46 -1.57
CA SER A 48 3.16 4.93 -2.80
C SER A 48 4.67 5.13 -2.63
N VAL A 49 5.41 5.06 -3.74
CA VAL A 49 6.82 5.43 -3.80
C VAL A 49 6.98 6.94 -3.58
N GLU A 50 6.05 7.72 -4.14
CA GLU A 50 6.08 9.17 -4.09
C GLU A 50 5.62 9.69 -2.73
N SER A 51 6.32 10.72 -2.25
CA SER A 51 5.86 11.53 -1.11
C SER A 51 5.04 12.72 -1.62
N LEU A 52 3.98 13.07 -0.90
CA LEU A 52 3.12 14.20 -1.24
C LEU A 52 3.64 15.49 -0.61
N THR A 53 3.78 16.55 -1.41
CA THR A 53 4.20 17.88 -0.94
C THR A 53 3.27 18.96 -1.49
N GLY A 54 2.84 19.90 -0.64
CA GLY A 54 1.93 20.97 -1.04
C GLY A 54 0.49 20.49 -1.21
N ARG A 55 -0.19 20.91 -2.28
CA ARG A 55 -1.56 20.49 -2.59
C ARG A 55 -1.53 19.41 -3.67
N CYS A 56 -1.93 18.20 -3.30
CA CYS A 56 -1.94 17.03 -4.16
C CYS A 56 -3.37 16.52 -4.37
N TYR A 57 -3.61 15.88 -5.51
CA TYR A 57 -4.90 15.28 -5.86
C TYR A 57 -4.66 14.05 -6.73
N TRP A 58 -5.32 12.95 -6.40
CA TRP A 58 -5.35 11.72 -7.18
C TRP A 58 -6.76 11.13 -7.11
N GLU A 59 -7.05 10.25 -8.06
CA GLU A 59 -8.29 9.48 -8.11
C GLU A 59 -7.94 8.01 -8.06
N THR A 60 -8.86 7.19 -7.56
CA THR A 60 -8.72 5.75 -7.56
C THR A 60 -10.09 5.12 -7.73
N GLU A 61 -10.14 4.03 -8.49
CA GLU A 61 -11.31 3.19 -8.61
C GLU A 61 -11.19 2.04 -7.63
N TRP A 62 -12.27 1.69 -6.93
CA TRP A 62 -12.27 0.60 -5.97
C TRP A 62 -13.52 -0.28 -6.10
N SER A 63 -13.39 -1.51 -5.63
CA SER A 63 -14.49 -2.46 -5.48
C SER A 63 -14.25 -3.36 -4.25
N GLY A 64 -15.33 -3.96 -3.73
CA GLY A 64 -15.31 -4.79 -2.52
C GLY A 64 -15.63 -4.01 -1.24
N ASP A 65 -15.76 -4.74 -0.13
CA ASP A 65 -16.38 -4.23 1.10
C ASP A 65 -15.41 -3.60 2.11
N TYR A 66 -14.09 -3.86 1.98
CA TYR A 66 -13.08 -3.49 2.99
C TYR A 66 -11.89 -2.76 2.37
N VAL A 67 -12.16 -1.71 1.59
CA VAL A 67 -11.13 -0.84 1.01
C VAL A 67 -10.98 0.43 1.84
N ARG A 68 -9.75 0.73 2.26
CA ARG A 68 -9.39 1.99 2.93
C ARG A 68 -8.35 2.72 2.08
N ILE A 69 -8.54 4.02 1.91
CA ILE A 69 -7.63 4.91 1.19
C ILE A 69 -7.31 6.07 2.14
N SER A 70 -6.03 6.33 2.37
CA SER A 70 -5.58 7.34 3.33
C SER A 70 -4.24 7.96 2.92
N VAL A 71 -3.83 8.99 3.66
CA VAL A 71 -2.49 9.56 3.61
C VAL A 71 -1.83 9.29 4.95
N SER A 72 -0.58 8.85 4.93
CA SER A 72 0.19 8.54 6.14
C SER A 72 1.57 9.18 6.08
N TYR A 73 2.16 9.43 7.25
CA TYR A 73 3.57 9.76 7.35
C TYR A 73 4.42 8.53 7.04
N LYS A 74 5.62 8.74 6.50
CA LYS A 74 6.54 7.65 6.11
C LYS A 74 6.88 6.76 7.31
N GLU A 75 6.92 7.36 8.49
CA GLU A 75 7.24 6.78 9.79
C GLU A 75 6.12 5.93 10.39
N ILE A 76 4.98 5.74 9.68
CA ILE A 76 3.93 4.82 10.13
C ILE A 76 4.52 3.44 10.45
N LYS A 77 4.06 2.87 11.57
CA LYS A 77 4.50 1.56 12.04
C LYS A 77 4.13 0.50 11.01
N ARG A 78 5.12 -0.31 10.60
CA ARG A 78 4.95 -1.35 9.57
C ARG A 78 4.68 -2.74 10.15
N LYS A 79 4.96 -2.93 11.45
CA LYS A 79 5.03 -4.25 12.07
C LYS A 79 4.05 -4.40 13.22
N GLY A 80 3.32 -5.52 13.23
CA GLY A 80 2.34 -5.90 14.26
C GLY A 80 1.10 -5.00 14.30
N GLU A 81 0.17 -5.35 15.20
CA GLU A 81 -1.05 -4.58 15.42
C GLU A 81 -0.73 -3.21 16.03
N SER A 82 -1.39 -2.16 15.52
CA SER A 82 -1.47 -0.85 16.18
C SER A 82 -2.91 -0.35 16.11
N TYR A 83 -3.38 0.25 17.19
CA TYR A 83 -4.67 0.95 17.25
C TYR A 83 -4.54 2.45 17.01
N ASP A 84 -3.34 2.91 16.61
CA ASP A 84 -3.02 4.32 16.36
C ASP A 84 -3.62 4.84 15.05
#